data_AF-A0A953AF74-F1
#
_entry.id   AF-A0A953AF74-F1
#
_cell.length_a   1.000
_cell.length_b   1.000
_cell.length_c   1.000
_cell.angle_alpha   90.00
_cell.angle_beta   90.00
_cell.angle_gamma   90.00
#
_symmetry.space_group_name_H-M   'P 1'
#
loop_
_entity.id
_entity.type
_entity.pdbx_description
1 polymer ?
#
loop_
_entity_poly.entity_id
_entity_poly.type
_entity_poly.pdbx_seq_one_letter_code
_entity_poly.pdbx_strand_id
1 'polypeptide(L)'
;MSYAHAEGACFDQASLDEANLVKADCSCARLRQASLRRIRGGTDFWAADLREADLSDADLEQADLRQARLEAANLSGARLKNANLTGARLRQARLQGAQGLETVRVAWIDLGEDGQPQLLHAEEARRWLLTAASS
;
A
#
# COMPACT_ATOMS: atom_id res chain seq x y z
N MET A 1 21.72 -0.37 15.01
CA MET A 1 20.37 -0.90 14.74
C MET A 1 20.33 -1.26 13.26
N SER A 2 20.31 -2.54 12.93
CA SER A 2 20.15 -3.02 11.55
C SER A 2 18.67 -2.95 11.19
N TYR A 3 18.32 -2.19 10.15
CA TYR A 3 16.98 -2.24 9.58
C TYR A 3 16.79 -3.60 8.90
N ALA A 4 15.56 -4.14 8.90
CA ALA A 4 15.26 -5.34 8.14
C ALA A 4 15.41 -5.01 6.64
N HIS A 5 16.28 -5.74 5.94
CA HIS A 5 16.53 -5.57 4.52
C HIS A 5 15.90 -6.75 3.77
N ALA A 6 14.92 -6.43 2.95
CA ALA A 6 14.05 -7.35 2.23
C ALA A 6 13.86 -6.90 0.77
N GLU A 7 14.79 -6.08 0.25
CA GLU A 7 14.76 -5.59 -1.14
C GLU A 7 14.70 -6.77 -2.12
N GLY A 8 13.70 -6.76 -3.00
CA GLY A 8 13.51 -7.80 -4.01
C GLY A 8 13.22 -9.21 -3.45
N ALA A 9 13.04 -9.36 -2.14
CA ALA A 9 12.82 -10.65 -1.51
C ALA A 9 11.43 -11.21 -1.86
N CYS A 10 11.28 -12.53 -1.76
CA CYS A 10 10.02 -13.22 -1.98
C CYS A 10 9.38 -13.63 -0.65
N PHE A 11 8.21 -13.07 -0.40
CA PHE A 11 7.33 -13.33 0.74
C PHE A 11 5.89 -13.64 0.28
N ASP A 12 5.71 -14.10 -0.96
CA ASP A 12 4.39 -14.51 -1.44
C ASP A 12 3.77 -15.51 -0.47
N GLN A 13 2.52 -15.27 -0.08
CA GLN A 13 1.74 -16.07 0.88
C GLN A 13 2.35 -16.16 2.30
N ALA A 14 3.41 -15.39 2.60
CA ALA A 14 3.98 -15.35 3.94
C ALA A 14 3.03 -14.68 4.94
N SER A 15 3.13 -15.07 6.21
CA SER A 15 2.51 -14.33 7.31
C SER A 15 3.57 -13.47 8.00
N LEU A 16 3.34 -12.17 7.96
CA LEU A 16 4.10 -11.10 8.59
C LEU A 16 3.20 -10.28 9.52
N ASP A 17 2.11 -10.90 10.00
CA ASP A 17 1.15 -10.24 10.88
C ASP A 17 1.86 -9.72 12.13
N GLU A 18 1.50 -8.49 12.52
CA GLU A 18 2.03 -7.80 13.69
C GLU A 18 3.55 -7.56 13.65
N ALA A 19 4.20 -7.84 12.53
CA ALA A 19 5.63 -7.62 12.38
C ALA A 19 5.97 -6.13 12.52
N ASN A 20 7.07 -5.87 13.21
CA ASN A 20 7.65 -4.53 13.27
C ASN A 20 8.50 -4.31 12.02
N LEU A 21 7.98 -3.53 11.08
CA LEU A 21 8.64 -3.17 9.83
C LEU A 21 9.08 -1.70 9.82
N VAL A 22 9.21 -1.06 10.99
CA VAL A 22 9.65 0.34 11.10
C VAL A 22 10.98 0.52 10.36
N LYS A 23 10.93 1.31 9.28
CA LYS A 23 12.07 1.58 8.40
C LYS A 23 12.67 0.33 7.74
N ALA A 24 11.89 -0.75 7.65
CA ALA A 24 12.27 -1.90 6.84
C ALA A 24 12.25 -1.51 5.36
N ASP A 25 13.19 -2.08 4.62
CA ASP A 25 13.27 -1.95 3.18
C ASP A 25 12.63 -3.18 2.54
N CYS A 26 11.40 -3.01 2.06
CA CYS A 26 10.66 -4.01 1.28
C CYS A 26 10.46 -3.52 -0.17
N SER A 27 11.33 -2.63 -0.64
CA SER A 27 11.25 -2.12 -1.99
C SER A 27 11.47 -3.26 -3.00
N CYS A 28 10.72 -3.23 -4.10
CA CYS A 28 10.69 -4.29 -5.11
C CYS A 28 10.35 -5.71 -4.59
N ALA A 29 9.97 -5.88 -3.32
CA ALA A 29 9.67 -7.18 -2.75
C ALA A 29 8.40 -7.78 -3.37
N ARG A 30 8.35 -9.11 -3.47
CA ARG A 30 7.12 -9.84 -3.82
C ARG A 30 6.42 -10.29 -2.55
N LEU A 31 5.21 -9.78 -2.34
CA LEU A 31 4.37 -9.97 -1.16
C LEU A 31 2.96 -10.35 -1.59
N ARG A 32 2.81 -11.05 -2.71
CA ARG A 32 1.50 -11.41 -3.25
C ARG A 32 0.79 -12.32 -2.27
N GLN A 33 -0.48 -12.03 -1.97
CA GLN A 33 -1.28 -12.80 -1.04
C GLN A 33 -0.65 -12.92 0.37
N ALA A 34 0.35 -12.09 0.70
CA ALA A 34 0.97 -12.09 2.02
C ALA A 34 0.00 -11.49 3.04
N SER A 35 0.06 -12.00 4.26
CA SER A 35 -0.64 -11.41 5.41
C SER A 35 0.29 -10.43 6.09
N LEU A 36 -0.05 -9.15 6.05
CA LEU A 36 0.67 -8.01 6.62
C LEU A 36 -0.24 -7.27 7.62
N ARG A 37 -1.13 -8.00 8.30
CA ARG A 37 -2.12 -7.38 9.16
C ARG A 37 -1.43 -6.75 10.35
N ARG A 38 -1.82 -5.52 10.70
CA ARG A 38 -1.30 -4.82 11.89
C ARG A 38 0.23 -4.67 11.93
N ILE A 39 0.92 -4.74 10.79
CA ILE A 39 2.33 -4.37 10.74
C ILE A 39 2.52 -2.94 11.25
N ARG A 40 3.72 -2.63 11.74
CA ARG A 40 4.04 -1.30 12.25
C ARG A 40 5.14 -0.65 11.44
N GLY A 41 4.85 0.53 10.87
CA GLY A 41 5.85 1.55 10.55
C GLY A 41 5.86 2.07 9.11
N GLY A 42 6.56 3.20 8.93
CA GLY A 42 6.90 3.79 7.63
C GLY A 42 7.89 2.91 6.85
N THR A 43 7.36 1.82 6.31
CA THR A 43 8.06 0.82 5.53
C THR A 43 8.25 1.32 4.10
N ASP A 44 9.40 1.01 3.49
CA ASP A 44 9.59 1.23 2.07
C ASP A 44 8.98 0.06 1.28
N PHE A 45 7.88 0.32 0.58
CA PHE A 45 7.22 -0.60 -0.35
C PHE A 45 7.29 -0.08 -1.79
N TRP A 46 8.28 0.76 -2.11
CA TRP A 46 8.45 1.29 -3.45
C TRP A 46 8.52 0.15 -4.47
N ALA A 47 7.65 0.21 -5.48
CA ALA A 47 7.53 -0.80 -6.53
C ALA A 47 7.30 -2.25 -6.03
N ALA A 48 6.89 -2.44 -4.77
CA ALA A 48 6.59 -3.76 -4.22
C ALA A 48 5.34 -4.37 -4.89
N ASP A 49 5.32 -5.69 -4.98
CA ASP A 49 4.19 -6.46 -5.51
C ASP A 49 3.33 -6.99 -4.36
N LEU A 50 2.31 -6.21 -3.99
CA LEU A 50 1.39 -6.45 -2.86
C LEU A 50 0.00 -6.91 -3.34
N ARG A 51 -0.09 -7.45 -4.56
CA ARG A 51 -1.39 -7.88 -5.11
C ARG A 51 -2.03 -8.93 -4.21
N GLU A 52 -3.31 -8.73 -3.94
CA GLU A 52 -4.11 -9.59 -3.05
C GLU A 52 -3.57 -9.71 -1.61
N ALA A 53 -2.62 -8.86 -1.19
CA ALA A 53 -2.09 -8.89 0.17
C ALA A 53 -3.13 -8.37 1.18
N ASP A 54 -3.07 -8.89 2.41
CA ASP A 54 -3.90 -8.42 3.52
C ASP A 54 -3.11 -7.44 4.39
N LEU A 55 -3.33 -6.15 4.17
CA LEU A 55 -2.79 -5.02 4.93
C LEU A 55 -3.83 -4.45 5.91
N SER A 56 -4.85 -5.23 6.28
CA SER A 56 -5.89 -4.72 7.19
C SER A 56 -5.32 -4.32 8.54
N ASP A 57 -5.81 -3.20 9.07
CA ASP A 57 -5.35 -2.58 10.31
C ASP A 57 -3.84 -2.27 10.35
N ALA A 58 -3.12 -2.28 9.22
CA ALA A 58 -1.69 -1.99 9.16
C ALA A 58 -1.42 -0.52 9.49
N ASP A 59 -0.36 -0.26 10.25
CA ASP A 59 0.19 1.07 10.44
C ASP A 59 1.22 1.36 9.35
N LEU A 60 0.76 2.04 8.30
CA LEU A 60 1.52 2.46 7.12
C LEU A 60 1.79 3.97 7.16
N GLU A 61 1.82 4.59 8.34
CA GLU A 61 2.12 6.01 8.45
C GLU A 61 3.51 6.30 7.88
N GLN A 62 3.59 7.31 7.00
CA GLN A 62 4.81 7.70 6.28
C GLN A 62 5.39 6.62 5.36
N ALA A 63 4.68 5.52 5.07
CA ALA A 63 5.15 4.49 4.16
C ALA A 63 5.33 5.02 2.73
N ASP A 64 6.35 4.51 2.04
CA ASP A 64 6.54 4.76 0.62
C ASP A 64 5.88 3.64 -0.19
N LEU A 65 4.74 3.93 -0.81
CA LEU A 65 3.97 3.01 -1.66
C LEU A 65 4.01 3.46 -3.12
N ARG A 66 4.98 4.30 -3.50
CA ARG A 66 5.12 4.77 -4.89
C ARG A 66 5.29 3.56 -5.81
N GLN A 67 4.55 3.56 -6.92
CA GLN A 67 4.59 2.48 -7.92
C GLN A 67 4.23 1.08 -7.38
N ALA A 68 3.75 0.96 -6.14
CA ALA A 68 3.37 -0.33 -5.56
C ALA A 68 2.17 -0.92 -6.30
N ARG A 69 2.17 -2.24 -6.44
CA ARG A 69 1.07 -3.01 -7.02
C ARG A 69 0.15 -3.48 -5.91
N LEU A 70 -0.97 -2.80 -5.71
CA LEU A 70 -1.96 -3.06 -4.65
C LEU A 70 -3.28 -3.57 -5.23
N GLU A 71 -3.27 -4.09 -6.46
CA GLU A 71 -4.47 -4.63 -7.09
C GLU A 71 -5.10 -5.71 -6.20
N ALA A 72 -6.39 -5.57 -5.89
CA ALA A 72 -7.15 -6.42 -4.98
C ALA A 72 -6.60 -6.54 -3.53
N ALA A 73 -5.66 -5.70 -3.11
CA ALA A 73 -5.16 -5.69 -1.74
C ALA A 73 -6.22 -5.21 -0.74
N ASN A 74 -6.18 -5.75 0.49
CA ASN A 74 -7.04 -5.32 1.58
C ASN A 74 -6.32 -4.30 2.47
N LEU A 75 -6.68 -3.03 2.36
CA LEU A 75 -6.19 -1.91 3.19
C LEU A 75 -7.25 -1.44 4.20
N SER A 76 -8.28 -2.26 4.47
CA SER A 76 -9.36 -1.87 5.38
C SER A 76 -8.81 -1.54 6.76
N GLY A 77 -9.19 -0.39 7.32
CA GLY A 77 -8.71 0.09 8.62
C GLY A 77 -7.23 0.53 8.66
N ALA A 78 -6.48 0.44 7.56
CA ALA A 78 -5.07 0.81 7.55
C ALA A 78 -4.86 2.31 7.81
N ARG A 79 -3.78 2.65 8.52
CA ARG A 79 -3.38 4.05 8.78
C ARG A 79 -2.37 4.49 7.74
N LEU A 80 -2.74 5.47 6.91
CA LEU A 80 -1.96 5.93 5.76
C LEU A 80 -1.50 7.39 5.91
N LYS A 81 -1.50 7.94 7.12
CA LYS A 81 -1.13 9.35 7.35
C LYS A 81 0.25 9.64 6.77
N ASN A 82 0.34 10.67 5.93
CA ASN A 82 1.55 11.08 5.20
C ASN A 82 2.20 10.00 4.30
N ALA A 83 1.52 8.87 4.02
CA ALA A 83 2.02 7.87 3.08
C ALA A 83 2.05 8.43 1.65
N ASN A 84 2.92 7.87 0.81
CA ASN A 84 3.05 8.25 -0.59
C ASN A 84 2.53 7.16 -1.52
N LEU A 85 1.36 7.41 -2.13
CA LEU A 85 0.71 6.49 -3.05
C LEU A 85 0.94 6.86 -4.53
N THR A 86 1.91 7.73 -4.82
CA THR A 86 2.10 8.23 -6.19
C THR A 86 2.44 7.11 -7.16
N GLY A 87 1.49 6.87 -8.05
CA GLY A 87 1.49 5.84 -9.07
C GLY A 87 1.29 4.42 -8.57
N ALA A 88 0.75 4.26 -7.37
CA ALA A 88 0.27 2.98 -6.92
C ALA A 88 -0.89 2.49 -7.81
N ARG A 89 -0.96 1.17 -8.02
CA ARG A 89 -2.06 0.50 -8.72
C ARG A 89 -3.08 0.00 -7.71
N LEU A 90 -4.30 0.52 -7.73
CA LEU A 90 -5.30 0.31 -6.69
C LEU A 90 -6.59 -0.33 -7.22
N ARG A 91 -6.56 -0.91 -8.42
CA ARG A 91 -7.71 -1.59 -9.00
C ARG A 91 -8.24 -2.65 -8.03
N GLN A 92 -9.52 -2.56 -7.67
CA GLN A 92 -10.19 -3.47 -6.71
C GLN A 92 -9.59 -3.47 -5.28
N ALA A 93 -8.71 -2.54 -4.93
CA ALA A 93 -8.23 -2.42 -3.56
C ALA A 93 -9.37 -2.04 -2.61
N ARG A 94 -9.36 -2.62 -1.41
CA ARG A 94 -10.37 -2.37 -0.37
C ARG A 94 -9.82 -1.37 0.62
N LEU A 95 -10.45 -0.20 0.73
CA LEU A 95 -9.99 0.92 1.57
C LEU A 95 -10.94 1.21 2.73
N GLN A 96 -11.97 0.40 2.96
CA GLN A 96 -13.00 0.62 3.97
C GLN A 96 -12.41 1.00 5.33
N GLY A 97 -12.74 2.18 5.83
CA GLY A 97 -12.26 2.67 7.12
C GLY A 97 -10.76 3.00 7.20
N ALA A 98 -10.04 3.03 6.07
CA ALA A 98 -8.67 3.50 6.04
C ALA A 98 -8.58 4.97 6.50
N GLN A 99 -7.55 5.29 7.27
CA GLN A 99 -7.42 6.55 7.99
C GLN A 99 -6.23 7.37 7.48
N GLY A 100 -6.26 8.70 7.66
CA GLY A 100 -5.13 9.58 7.31
C GLY A 100 -5.00 9.92 5.82
N LEU A 101 -5.98 9.52 5.00
CA LEU A 101 -6.03 9.74 3.55
C LEU A 101 -6.07 11.23 3.16
N GLU A 102 -6.50 12.11 4.06
CA GLU A 102 -6.47 13.55 3.86
C GLU A 102 -5.04 14.11 3.75
N THR A 103 -4.05 13.42 4.30
CA THR A 103 -2.64 13.84 4.29
C THR A 103 -1.77 13.06 3.31
N VAL A 104 -2.33 12.06 2.61
CA VAL A 104 -1.53 11.26 1.67
C VAL A 104 -0.98 12.12 0.54
N ARG A 105 0.23 11.78 0.13
CA ARG A 105 0.86 12.30 -1.07
C ARG A 105 0.42 11.45 -2.25
N VAL A 106 -0.23 12.07 -3.22
CA VAL A 106 -0.71 11.41 -4.42
C VAL A 106 -0.69 12.39 -5.58
N ALA A 107 0.16 12.13 -6.59
CA ALA A 107 0.13 12.89 -7.85
C ALA A 107 -0.76 12.21 -8.89
N TRP A 108 -0.78 10.88 -8.88
CA TRP A 108 -1.66 10.05 -9.70
C TRP A 108 -1.76 8.64 -9.09
N ILE A 109 -2.81 7.90 -9.45
CA ILE A 109 -2.99 6.47 -9.19
C ILE A 109 -3.48 5.80 -10.46
N ASP A 110 -3.29 4.49 -10.57
CA ASP A 110 -3.79 3.70 -11.67
C ASP A 110 -4.87 2.73 -11.19
N LEU A 111 -6.04 2.79 -11.81
CA LEU A 111 -7.18 1.91 -11.56
C LEU A 111 -7.43 0.94 -12.72
N GLY A 112 -6.56 0.96 -13.73
CA GLY A 112 -6.68 0.18 -14.95
C GLY A 112 -6.23 -1.27 -14.81
N GLU A 113 -6.49 -2.05 -15.85
CA GLU A 113 -6.04 -3.44 -15.97
C GLU A 113 -4.62 -3.50 -16.52
N ASP A 114 -3.97 -4.67 -16.41
CA ASP A 114 -2.64 -4.88 -16.98
C ASP A 114 -2.66 -4.62 -18.49
N GLY A 115 -1.88 -3.62 -18.92
CA GLY A 115 -1.83 -3.17 -20.33
C GLY A 115 -2.87 -2.11 -20.71
N GLN A 116 -3.77 -1.73 -19.81
CA GLN A 116 -4.81 -0.71 -20.04
C GLN A 116 -4.90 0.26 -18.85
N PRO A 117 -3.99 1.24 -18.74
CA PRO A 117 -3.94 2.14 -17.60
C PRO A 117 -5.18 3.05 -17.54
N GLN A 118 -5.70 3.25 -16.34
CA GLN A 118 -6.76 4.22 -16.05
C GLN A 118 -6.25 5.16 -14.95
N LEU A 119 -5.58 6.23 -15.38
CA LEU A 119 -4.92 7.15 -14.48
C LEU A 119 -5.92 8.17 -13.92
N LEU A 120 -5.98 8.27 -12.60
CA LEU A 120 -6.58 9.41 -11.92
C LEU A 120 -5.46 10.32 -11.42
N HIS A 121 -5.60 11.63 -11.59
CA HIS A 121 -4.57 12.61 -11.24
C HIS A 121 -5.00 13.49 -10.06
N ALA A 122 -4.02 13.90 -9.24
CA ALA A 122 -4.13 14.90 -8.19
C ALA A 122 -5.43 14.81 -7.36
N GLU A 123 -6.32 15.80 -7.49
CA GLU A 123 -7.56 15.91 -6.71
C GLU A 123 -8.57 14.80 -7.03
N GLU A 124 -8.59 14.27 -8.26
CA GLU A 124 -9.46 13.15 -8.61
C GLU A 124 -8.99 11.88 -7.91
N ALA A 125 -7.68 11.64 -7.87
CA ALA A 125 -7.08 10.53 -7.13
C ALA A 125 -7.39 10.66 -5.63
N ARG A 126 -7.20 11.86 -5.06
CA ARG A 126 -7.54 12.13 -3.65
C ARG A 126 -9.02 11.89 -3.36
N ARG A 127 -9.91 12.42 -4.19
CA ARG A 127 -11.37 12.25 -4.01
C ARG A 127 -11.76 10.77 -4.09
N TRP A 128 -11.18 10.03 -5.03
CA TRP A 128 -11.41 8.59 -5.15
C TRP A 128 -10.99 7.86 -3.87
N LEU A 129 -9.79 8.13 -3.34
CA LEU A 129 -9.31 7.51 -2.09
C LEU A 129 -10.26 7.76 -0.92
N LEU A 130 -10.68 9.00 -0.71
CA LEU A 130 -11.60 9.37 0.38
C LEU A 130 -12.97 8.72 0.23
N THR A 131 -13.47 8.61 -1.00
CA THR A 131 -14.75 7.96 -1.30
C THR A 131 -14.66 6.47 -1.07
N ALA A 132 -13.61 5.81 -1.58
CA ALA A 132 -13.38 4.38 -1.45
C ALA A 132 -13.19 3.94 0.02
N ALA A 133 -12.70 4.84 0.88
CA ALA A 133 -12.59 4.57 2.31
C ALA A 133 -13.91 4.72 3.08
N SER A 134 -14.85 5.49 2.53
CA SER A 134 -16.14 5.78 3.17
C SER A 134 -17.29 4.87 2.68
N SER A 135 -17.05 4.09 1.62
CA SER A 135 -18.01 3.18 0.97
C SER A 135 -18.02 1.79 1.59
#